data_AF-R7YCD8-F1
#
_entry.id   AF-R7YCD8-F1
#
_cell.length_a   1.000
_cell.length_b   1.000
_cell.length_c   1.000
_cell.angle_alpha   90.00
_cell.angle_beta   90.00
_cell.angle_gamma   90.00
#
_symmetry.space_group_name_H-M   'P 1'
#
loop_
_entity.id
_entity.type
_entity.pdbx_description
1 polymer ?
#
loop_
_entity_poly.entity_id
_entity_poly.type
_entity_poly.pdbx_seq_one_letter_code
_entity_poly.pdbx_strand_id
1 'polypeptide(L)'
;MTDEPLRTLFCVGNNQNFFDLPKADIGPVWEATMEFLSGLKNLDGVEIIGTFDDDAHMVGPSEGWPWTFYVLADVRDQPTVKAACNLLRTTMVGEYALWKYFKVEARMGRALTIRDDVAS
;
A
#
# COMPACT_ATOMS: atom_id res chain seq x y z
N MET A 1 -6.54 27.60 7.50
CA MET A 1 -5.25 27.00 7.13
C MET A 1 -5.57 25.76 6.33
N THR A 2 -5.04 25.61 5.13
CA THR A 2 -5.08 24.31 4.45
C THR A 2 -4.04 23.44 5.14
N ASP A 3 -4.46 22.41 5.87
CA ASP A 3 -3.52 21.44 6.43
C ASP A 3 -2.73 20.80 5.27
N GLU A 4 -1.40 20.74 5.41
CA GLU A 4 -0.54 20.06 4.45
C GLU A 4 -0.91 18.56 4.40
N PRO A 5 -0.89 17.92 3.21
CA PRO A 5 -1.20 16.50 3.10
C PRO A 5 -0.16 15.65 3.84
N LEU A 6 -0.62 14.50 4.34
CA LEU A 6 0.22 13.49 4.95
C LEU A 6 1.02 12.75 3.87
N ARG A 7 2.34 12.90 3.90
CA ARG A 7 3.24 12.04 3.11
C ARG A 7 3.15 10.64 3.68
N THR A 8 2.53 9.74 2.92
CA THR A 8 2.21 8.39 3.38
C THR A 8 2.86 7.35 2.50
N LEU A 9 3.63 6.45 3.12
CA LEU A 9 4.14 5.24 2.47
C LEU A 9 3.26 4.07 2.90
N PHE A 10 2.50 3.52 1.95
CA PHE A 10 1.79 2.26 2.13
C PHE A 10 2.74 1.11 1.82
N CYS A 11 3.13 0.37 2.85
CA CYS A 11 3.96 -0.82 2.75
C CYS A 11 3.05 -2.05 2.67
N VAL A 12 3.05 -2.77 1.56
CA VAL A 12 2.18 -3.93 1.34
C VAL A 12 3.00 -5.20 1.27
N GLY A 13 2.65 -6.17 2.10
CA GLY A 13 3.34 -7.45 2.20
C GLY A 13 2.40 -8.61 1.97
N ASN A 14 2.75 -9.52 1.06
CA ASN A 14 2.10 -10.82 0.99
C ASN A 14 2.41 -11.65 2.26
N ASN A 15 1.54 -12.59 2.58
CA ASN A 15 1.71 -13.51 3.70
C ASN A 15 1.80 -14.96 3.20
N GLN A 16 1.97 -15.91 4.13
CA GLN A 16 2.14 -17.32 3.76
C GLN A 16 0.96 -17.89 2.97
N ASN A 17 -0.28 -17.43 3.21
CA ASN A 17 -1.44 -17.89 2.47
C ASN A 17 -1.34 -17.63 0.96
N PHE A 18 -0.60 -16.59 0.54
CA PHE A 18 -0.33 -16.32 -0.87
C PHE A 18 0.59 -17.39 -1.48
N PHE A 19 1.66 -17.74 -0.76
CA PHE A 19 2.65 -18.71 -1.23
C PHE A 19 2.17 -20.16 -1.16
N ASP A 20 1.19 -20.43 -0.31
CA ASP A 20 0.54 -21.74 -0.22
C ASP A 20 -0.44 -22.00 -1.37
N LEU A 21 -0.77 -20.97 -2.18
CA LEU A 21 -1.62 -21.15 -3.35
C LEU A 21 -0.90 -21.96 -4.43
N PRO A 22 -1.62 -22.89 -5.10
CA PRO A 22 -1.17 -23.40 -6.38
C PRO A 22 -0.97 -22.24 -7.35
N LYS A 23 0.09 -22.30 -8.17
CA LYS A 23 0.41 -21.24 -9.14
C LYS A 23 -0.76 -20.92 -10.11
N ALA A 24 -1.59 -21.91 -10.41
CA ALA A 24 -2.79 -21.74 -11.24
C ALA A 24 -3.85 -20.83 -10.58
N ASP A 25 -3.82 -20.68 -9.26
CA ASP A 25 -4.83 -19.97 -8.47
C ASP A 25 -4.37 -18.56 -8.06
N ILE A 26 -3.20 -18.09 -8.53
CA ILE A 26 -2.68 -16.74 -8.25
C ILE A 26 -3.48 -15.65 -9.01
N GLY A 27 -4.04 -15.99 -10.17
CA GLY A 27 -4.73 -15.04 -11.06
C GLY A 27 -5.79 -14.17 -10.35
N PRO A 28 -6.76 -14.76 -9.63
CA PRO A 28 -7.77 -14.00 -8.89
C PRO A 28 -7.18 -13.08 -7.81
N VAL A 29 -6.07 -13.46 -7.16
CA VAL A 29 -5.40 -12.59 -6.19
C VAL A 29 -4.77 -11.39 -6.90
N TRP A 30 -4.17 -11.61 -8.07
CA TRP A 30 -3.60 -10.54 -8.88
C TRP A 30 -4.67 -9.55 -9.36
N GLU A 31 -5.82 -10.04 -9.83
CA GLU A 31 -6.97 -9.20 -10.20
C GLU A 31 -7.44 -8.30 -9.05
N ALA A 32 -7.57 -8.86 -7.85
CA ALA A 32 -7.90 -8.10 -6.65
C ALA A 32 -6.79 -7.10 -6.26
N THR A 33 -5.51 -7.43 -6.43
CA THR A 33 -4.42 -6.46 -6.23
C THR A 33 -4.52 -5.28 -7.21
N MET A 34 -4.88 -5.52 -8.47
CA MET A 34 -5.12 -4.45 -9.45
C MET A 34 -6.33 -3.58 -9.09
N GLU A 35 -7.39 -4.18 -8.57
CA GLU A 35 -8.55 -3.46 -8.03
C GLU A 35 -8.15 -2.58 -6.83
N PHE A 36 -7.39 -3.14 -5.88
CA PHE A 36 -6.86 -2.39 -4.74
C PHE A 36 -6.03 -1.19 -5.18
N LEU A 37 -5.08 -1.36 -6.10
CA LEU A 37 -4.22 -0.27 -6.61
C LEU A 37 -5.04 0.79 -7.37
N SER A 38 -6.02 0.36 -8.16
CA SER A 38 -6.93 1.27 -8.86
C SER A 38 -7.81 2.04 -7.89
N GLY A 39 -8.32 1.38 -6.86
CA GLY A 39 -9.11 1.98 -5.78
C GLY A 39 -8.29 3.01 -5.01
N LEU A 40 -7.03 2.71 -4.69
CA LEU A 40 -6.11 3.63 -4.03
C LEU A 40 -5.82 4.87 -4.89
N LYS A 41 -5.52 4.66 -6.19
CA LYS A 41 -5.26 5.73 -7.15
C LYS A 41 -6.46 6.67 -7.34
N ASN A 42 -7.67 6.12 -7.27
CA ASN A 42 -8.91 6.85 -7.51
C ASN A 42 -9.59 7.34 -6.22
N LEU A 43 -8.99 7.10 -5.06
CA LEU A 43 -9.56 7.52 -3.78
C LEU A 43 -9.46 9.05 -3.64
N ASP A 44 -10.59 9.72 -3.39
CA ASP A 44 -10.62 11.17 -3.17
C ASP A 44 -9.70 11.56 -2.01
N GLY A 45 -8.79 12.51 -2.27
CA GLY A 45 -7.78 12.96 -1.31
C GLY A 45 -6.49 12.12 -1.30
N VAL A 46 -6.24 11.27 -2.31
CA VAL A 46 -4.97 10.56 -2.51
C VAL A 46 -4.31 11.00 -3.82
N GLU A 47 -3.04 11.37 -3.74
CA GLU A 47 -2.18 11.62 -4.90
C GLU A 47 -0.96 10.69 -4.85
N ILE A 48 -0.87 9.75 -5.79
CA ILE A 48 0.27 8.82 -5.87
C ILE A 48 1.49 9.54 -6.46
N ILE A 49 2.59 9.52 -5.72
CA ILE A 49 3.89 10.08 -6.11
C ILE A 49 4.74 9.01 -6.81
N GLY A 50 4.70 7.78 -6.32
CA GLY A 50 5.49 6.69 -6.89
C GLY A 50 5.16 5.34 -6.28
N THR A 51 5.58 4.29 -6.98
CA THR A 51 5.44 2.90 -6.53
C THR A 51 6.80 2.21 -6.59
N PHE A 52 7.00 1.23 -5.73
CA PHE A 52 8.22 0.43 -5.71
C PHE A 52 7.86 -1.04 -5.52
N ASP A 53 8.30 -1.91 -6.43
CA ASP A 53 8.01 -3.34 -6.41
C ASP A 53 9.28 -4.09 -6.01
N ASP A 54 9.30 -4.61 -4.77
CA ASP A 54 10.45 -5.29 -4.17
C ASP A 54 10.42 -6.80 -4.45
N ASP A 55 9.34 -7.34 -5.04
CA ASP A 55 9.16 -8.78 -5.27
C ASP A 55 10.30 -9.39 -6.09
N ALA A 56 10.89 -8.60 -6.99
CA ALA A 56 11.98 -9.03 -7.86
C ALA A 56 13.24 -9.42 -7.09
N HIS A 57 13.41 -8.91 -5.87
CA HIS A 57 14.57 -9.17 -5.01
C HIS A 57 14.17 -9.79 -3.66
N MET A 58 12.86 -9.82 -3.36
CA MET A 58 12.29 -10.37 -2.14
C MET A 58 11.13 -11.31 -2.46
N VAL A 59 11.44 -12.59 -2.60
CA VAL A 59 10.45 -13.66 -2.86
C VAL A 59 10.21 -14.44 -1.57
N GLY A 60 9.07 -14.16 -0.91
CA GLY A 60 8.66 -14.85 0.31
C GLY A 60 7.66 -14.00 1.12
N PRO A 61 7.04 -14.57 2.17
CA PRO A 61 6.09 -13.84 3.02
C PRO A 61 6.79 -12.68 3.73
N SER A 62 6.16 -11.49 3.70
CA SER A 62 6.66 -10.29 4.35
C SER A 62 6.19 -10.20 5.80
N GLU A 63 7.07 -10.41 6.77
CA GLU A 63 6.77 -10.20 8.19
C GLU A 63 7.02 -8.76 8.66
N GLY A 64 7.86 -8.01 7.95
CA GLY A 64 8.17 -6.59 8.16
C GLY A 64 8.88 -6.04 6.93
N TRP A 65 9.76 -5.05 7.09
CA TRP A 65 10.67 -4.67 6.00
C TRP A 65 11.72 -5.78 5.76
N PRO A 66 12.03 -6.14 4.50
CA PRO A 66 11.45 -5.64 3.24
C PRO A 66 10.01 -6.11 2.97
N TRP A 67 9.22 -5.25 2.33
CA TRP A 67 7.84 -5.50 1.93
C TRP A 67 7.76 -5.92 0.47
N THR A 68 6.68 -6.60 0.05
CA THR A 68 6.48 -6.99 -1.36
C THR A 68 6.45 -5.79 -2.30
N PHE A 69 5.67 -4.75 -1.96
CA PHE A 69 5.65 -3.51 -2.73
C PHE A 69 5.24 -2.32 -1.86
N TYR A 70 5.46 -1.13 -2.41
CA TYR A 70 5.22 0.13 -1.74
C TYR A 70 4.47 1.11 -2.65
N VAL A 71 3.59 1.92 -2.06
CA VAL A 71 2.96 3.08 -2.71
C VAL A 71 3.24 4.32 -1.87
N LEU A 72 3.98 5.27 -2.44
CA LEU A 72 4.20 6.59 -1.85
C LEU A 72 3.14 7.54 -2.37
N ALA A 73 2.40 8.19 -1.47
CA ALA A 73 1.35 9.13 -1.82
C ALA A 73 1.31 10.32 -0.86
N ASP A 74 0.81 11.45 -1.35
CA ASP A 74 0.31 12.53 -0.50
C ASP A 74 -1.19 12.28 -0.23
N VAL A 75 -1.57 12.25 1.04
CA VAL A 75 -2.93 11.88 1.48
C VAL A 75 -3.52 12.99 2.34
N ARG A 76 -4.72 13.46 2.02
CA ARG A 76 -5.36 14.62 2.66
C ARG A 76 -5.33 14.57 4.18
N ASP A 77 -5.70 13.43 4.77
CA ASP A 77 -5.90 13.30 6.21
C ASP A 77 -5.83 11.83 6.69
N GLN A 78 -5.74 11.63 8.00
CA GLN A 78 -5.68 10.29 8.62
C GLN A 78 -6.94 9.43 8.31
N PRO A 79 -8.18 9.96 8.32
CA PRO A 79 -9.35 9.20 7.85
C PRO A 79 -9.20 8.67 6.42
N THR A 80 -8.61 9.44 5.51
CA THR A 80 -8.36 9.03 4.13
C THR A 80 -7.28 7.94 4.07
N VAL A 81 -6.23 8.01 4.89
CA VAL A 81 -5.26 6.91 5.05
C VAL A 81 -5.94 5.64 5.56
N LYS A 82 -6.84 5.77 6.54
CA LYS A 82 -7.63 4.63 7.04
C LYS A 82 -8.51 4.03 5.94
N ALA A 83 -9.14 4.86 5.11
CA ALA A 83 -9.96 4.41 3.98
C ALA A 83 -9.12 3.66 2.93
N ALA A 84 -7.92 4.17 2.59
CA ALA A 84 -6.96 3.49 1.75
C ALA A 84 -6.57 2.10 2.30
N CYS A 85 -6.21 2.00 3.58
CA CYS A 85 -5.93 0.70 4.20
C CYS A 85 -7.15 -0.22 4.26
N ASN A 86 -8.36 0.34 4.31
CA ASN A 86 -9.59 -0.43 4.34
C ASN A 86 -9.89 -1.13 3.02
N LEU A 87 -9.29 -0.70 1.91
CA LEU A 87 -9.43 -1.39 0.62
C LEU A 87 -9.01 -2.88 0.73
N LEU A 88 -8.01 -3.22 1.53
CA LEU A 88 -7.65 -4.63 1.78
C LEU A 88 -8.77 -5.45 2.43
N ARG A 89 -9.68 -4.79 3.17
CA ARG A 89 -10.83 -5.46 3.82
C ARG A 89 -12.03 -5.58 2.91
N THR A 90 -12.14 -4.74 1.88
CA THR A 90 -13.33 -4.63 1.03
C THR A 90 -13.13 -5.19 -0.37
N THR A 91 -11.90 -5.20 -0.87
CA THR A 91 -11.55 -5.81 -2.15
C THR A 91 -11.55 -7.33 -1.98
N MET A 92 -12.30 -8.02 -2.84
CA MET A 92 -12.60 -9.44 -2.72
C MET A 92 -11.76 -10.30 -3.67
N VAL A 93 -11.42 -11.49 -3.20
CA VAL A 93 -10.83 -12.63 -3.93
C VAL A 93 -11.77 -13.82 -3.69
N GLY A 94 -12.74 -14.01 -4.60
CA GLY A 94 -13.80 -14.99 -4.39
C GLY A 94 -14.57 -14.71 -3.09
N GLU A 95 -14.55 -15.67 -2.16
CA GLU A 95 -15.23 -15.55 -0.85
C GLU A 95 -14.40 -14.86 0.23
N TYR A 96 -13.11 -14.60 -0.03
CA TYR A 96 -12.20 -13.98 0.93
C TYR A 96 -11.93 -12.54 0.54
N ALA A 97 -11.66 -11.67 1.52
CA ALA A 97 -11.12 -10.34 1.20
C ALA A 97 -9.58 -10.40 1.05
N LEU A 98 -9.02 -9.42 0.35
CA LEU A 98 -7.60 -9.37 -0.03
C LEU A 98 -6.65 -9.45 1.18
N TRP A 99 -7.07 -8.99 2.36
CA TRP A 99 -6.32 -9.12 3.62
C TRP A 99 -5.97 -10.57 3.99
N LYS A 100 -6.67 -11.57 3.43
CA LYS A 100 -6.29 -12.98 3.61
C LYS A 100 -4.88 -13.26 3.07
N TYR A 101 -4.48 -12.57 1.99
CA TYR A 101 -3.22 -12.80 1.27
C TYR A 101 -2.19 -11.69 1.51
N PHE A 102 -2.64 -10.50 1.87
CA PHE A 102 -1.80 -9.33 2.09
C PHE A 102 -2.04 -8.66 3.43
N LYS A 103 -1.06 -7.89 3.88
CA LYS A 103 -1.20 -6.89 4.93
C LYS A 103 -0.71 -5.54 4.42
N VAL A 104 -1.22 -4.46 5.01
CA VAL A 104 -0.77 -3.09 4.74
C VAL A 104 -0.38 -2.40 6.04
N GLU A 105 0.78 -1.75 6.03
CA GLU A 105 1.21 -0.79 7.04
C GLU A 105 1.30 0.59 6.39
N ALA A 106 0.63 1.60 6.96
CA ALA A 106 0.75 2.98 6.50
C ALA A 106 1.71 3.75 7.41
N ARG A 107 2.83 4.21 6.84
CA ARG A 107 3.77 5.11 7.50
C ARG A 107 3.45 6.53 7.10
N MET A 108 2.85 7.30 8.01
CA MET A 108 2.48 8.69 7.79
C MET A 108 3.58 9.63 8.32
N GLY A 109 3.88 10.66 7.56
CA GLY A 109 4.81 11.71 7.93
C GLY A 109 4.51 12.98 7.13
N ARG A 110 5.58 13.70 6.80
CA ARG A 110 5.53 14.91 5.97
C ARG A 110 6.58 14.82 4.87
N ALA A 111 6.42 15.62 3.83
CA ALA A 111 7.47 15.80 2.83
C ALA A 111 8.76 16.28 3.53
N LEU A 112 9.89 15.69 3.16
CA LEU A 112 11.19 16.20 3.60
C LEU A 112 11.53 17.43 2.76
N THR A 113 11.64 18.59 3.41
CA THR A 113 12.03 19.85 2.78
C THR A 113 13.40 20.28 3.27
N ILE A 114 14.15 20.97 2.41
CA ILE A 114 15.38 21.64 2.83
C ILE A 114 14.98 22.77 3.78
N ARG A 115 15.67 22.84 4.91
CA ARG A 115 15.47 23.87 5.92
C ARG A 115 16.40 25.04 5.64
N ASP A 116 15.84 26.19 5.29
CA ASP A 116 16.60 27.42 5.07
C ASP A 116 17.29 27.93 6.34
N ASP A 117 16.87 27.45 7.52
CA ASP A 117 17.39 27.85 8.83
C ASP A 117 18.53 26.95 9.35
N VAL A 118 18.98 25.98 8.54
CA VAL A 118 20.16 25.17 8.84
C VAL A 118 21.23 25.47 7.77
N ALA A 119 22.23 26.27 8.15
CA ALA A 119 23.37 26.57 7.28
C ALA A 119 24.10 25.27 6.90
N SER A 120 24.39 25.11 5.60
CA SER A 120 25.15 23.99 5.01
C SER A 120 26.61 23.98 5.42
#